data_AF-A0A919LBX2-F1
#
_entry.id   AF-A0A919LBX2-F1
#
_cell.length_a   1.000
_cell.length_b   1.000
_cell.length_c   1.000
_cell.angle_alpha   90.00
_cell.angle_beta   90.00
_cell.angle_gamma   90.00
#
_symmetry.space_group_name_H-M   'P 1'
#
loop_
_entity.id
_entity.type
_entity.pdbx_description
1 polymer ?
#
loop_
_entity_poly.entity_id
_entity_poly.type
_entity_poly.pdbx_seq_one_letter_code
_entity_poly.pdbx_strand_id
1 'polypeptide(L)'
;MAFLRCEAVRWVDDEPQPGLVEVRFTDAHQRQWAFIDKWPVFTGDGLTPNSFYPVVVGVLCDVLTADDTASAVTISVAPWCLESLEGDVEFEVRADQLTTN
;
A
#
# COMPACT_ATOMS: atom_id res chain seq x y z
N MET A 1 3.27 -13.25 6.32
CA MET A 1 3.57 -11.80 6.22
C MET A 1 2.24 -11.07 6.06
N ALA A 2 2.10 -9.82 6.53
CA ALA A 2 0.85 -9.06 6.34
C ALA A 2 0.97 -8.12 5.14
N PHE A 3 -0.11 -7.99 4.39
CA PHE A 3 -0.22 -7.04 3.29
C PHE A 3 -1.44 -6.15 3.51
N LEU A 4 -1.24 -4.84 3.40
CA LEU A 4 -2.32 -3.87 3.32
C LEU A 4 -2.90 -3.88 1.90
N ARG A 5 -4.20 -4.14 1.78
CA ARG A 5 -4.94 -4.03 0.52
C ARG A 5 -5.08 -2.57 0.10
N CYS A 6 -4.53 -2.24 -1.06
CA CYS A 6 -4.53 -0.92 -1.68
C CYS A 6 -5.03 -1.00 -3.13
N GLU A 7 -5.06 0.14 -3.80
CA GLU A 7 -5.34 0.26 -5.23
C GLU A 7 -4.22 1.03 -5.92
N ALA A 8 -3.57 0.42 -6.91
CA ALA A 8 -2.79 1.16 -7.89
C ALA A 8 -3.77 1.93 -8.77
N VAL A 9 -3.59 3.25 -8.90
CA VAL A 9 -4.56 4.14 -9.58
C VAL A 9 -4.05 4.70 -10.90
N ARG A 10 -2.74 4.71 -11.13
CA ARG A 10 -2.10 5.08 -12.41
C ARG A 10 -0.63 4.69 -12.47
N TRP A 11 -0.11 4.57 -13.68
CA TRP A 11 1.32 4.65 -13.96
C TRP A 11 1.79 6.12 -13.82
N VAL A 12 2.96 6.33 -13.22
CA VAL A 12 3.50 7.67 -12.94
C VAL A 12 4.61 8.01 -13.92
N ASP A 13 5.60 7.13 -14.04
CA ASP A 13 6.79 7.34 -14.86
C ASP A 13 7.42 6.00 -15.22
N ASP A 14 8.09 5.92 -16.38
CA ASP A 14 8.89 4.75 -16.76
C ASP A 14 10.24 4.75 -16.03
N GLU A 15 10.76 5.92 -15.63
CA GLU A 15 12.04 6.06 -14.93
C GLU A 15 11.86 6.55 -13.48
N PRO A 16 12.71 6.09 -12.53
CA PRO A 16 13.77 5.09 -12.70
C PRO A 16 13.20 3.68 -12.92
N GLN A 17 13.90 2.84 -13.69
CA GLN A 17 13.46 1.44 -13.87
C GLN A 17 13.55 0.59 -12.58
N PRO A 18 12.60 -0.35 -12.36
CA PRO A 18 11.31 -0.47 -13.04
C PRO A 18 10.38 0.70 -12.74
N GLY A 19 9.52 1.07 -13.70
CA GLY A 19 8.69 2.27 -13.62
C GLY A 19 7.77 2.36 -12.39
N LEU A 20 7.37 3.60 -12.13
CA LEU A 20 6.69 4.04 -10.92
C LEU A 20 5.17 4.00 -11.08
N VAL A 21 4.48 3.64 -10.01
CA VAL A 21 3.01 3.63 -9.93
C VAL A 21 2.55 4.37 -8.69
N GLU A 22 1.38 5.01 -8.79
CA GLU A 22 0.73 5.61 -7.63
C GLU A 22 -0.25 4.60 -7.04
N VAL A 23 -0.11 4.33 -5.74
CA VAL A 23 -0.96 3.42 -4.98
C VAL A 23 -1.64 4.18 -3.87
N ARG A 24 -2.93 3.92 -3.65
CA ARG A 24 -3.76 4.59 -2.66
C ARG A 24 -4.50 3.61 -1.77
N PHE A 25 -4.79 4.06 -0.56
CA PHE A 25 -5.75 3.42 0.33
C PHE A 25 -6.43 4.46 1.22
N THR A 26 -7.50 4.06 1.90
CA THR A 26 -8.17 4.87 2.92
C THR A 26 -7.99 4.19 4.26
N ASP A 27 -7.58 4.94 5.28
CA ASP A 27 -7.32 4.42 6.62
C ASP A 27 -8.60 4.29 7.48
N ALA A 28 -8.45 3.89 8.74
CA ALA A 28 -9.57 3.75 9.66
C ALA A 28 -10.28 5.08 9.98
N HIS A 29 -9.59 6.21 9.79
CA HIS A 29 -10.08 7.58 10.03
C HIS A 29 -10.71 8.21 8.78
N GLN A 30 -10.92 7.44 7.72
CA GLN A 30 -11.42 7.94 6.43
C GLN A 30 -10.47 8.92 5.73
N ARG A 31 -9.19 8.92 6.10
CA ARG A 31 -8.15 9.68 5.43
C ARG A 31 -7.56 8.85 4.30
N GLN A 32 -7.42 9.46 3.13
CA GLN A 32 -6.77 8.84 1.99
C GLN A 32 -5.27 9.10 2.02
N TRP A 33 -4.50 8.05 1.78
CA TRP A 33 -3.05 8.09 1.68
C TRP A 33 -2.62 7.63 0.30
N ALA A 34 -1.44 8.07 -0.12
CA ALA A 34 -0.86 7.74 -1.40
C ALA A 34 0.63 7.43 -1.28
N PHE A 35 1.08 6.47 -2.06
CA PHE A 35 2.47 6.06 -2.24
C PHE A 35 2.84 6.19 -3.72
N ILE A 36 4.08 6.54 -4.01
CA ILE A 36 4.65 6.43 -5.36
C ILE A 36 5.96 5.66 -5.24
N ASP A 37 6.00 4.47 -5.83
CA ASP A 37 7.22 3.66 -5.90
C ASP A 37 7.20 2.76 -7.13
N LYS A 38 8.28 2.05 -7.36
CA LYS A 38 8.47 1.07 -8.42
C LYS A 38 7.40 0.00 -8.30
N TRP A 39 6.78 -0.35 -9.42
CA TRP A 39 5.68 -1.30 -9.42
C TRP A 39 5.94 -2.64 -8.70
N PRO A 40 7.17 -3.22 -8.66
CA PRO A 40 7.42 -4.47 -7.92
C PRO A 40 7.35 -4.34 -6.39
N VAL A 41 7.33 -3.12 -5.85
CA VAL A 41 7.12 -2.85 -4.41
C VAL A 41 5.67 -3.16 -4.00
N PHE A 42 4.77 -3.31 -4.96
CA PHE A 42 3.37 -3.63 -4.72
C PHE A 42 3.09 -5.06 -5.18
N THR A 43 2.37 -5.85 -4.38
CA THR A 43 1.93 -7.18 -4.79
C THR A 43 0.82 -7.04 -5.83
N GLY A 44 1.24 -7.06 -7.10
CA GLY A 44 0.39 -7.01 -8.27
C GLY A 44 1.18 -7.53 -9.47
N ASP A 45 0.64 -8.52 -10.17
CA ASP A 45 1.34 -9.13 -11.29
C ASP A 45 1.39 -8.17 -12.49
N GLY A 46 2.59 -7.70 -12.81
CA GLY A 46 2.89 -7.07 -14.09
C GLY A 46 2.10 -5.78 -14.36
N LEU A 47 2.07 -4.86 -13.40
CA LEU A 47 1.56 -3.51 -13.67
C LEU A 47 2.35 -2.89 -14.83
N THR A 48 1.62 -2.40 -15.82
CA THR A 48 2.16 -1.69 -16.99
C THR A 48 1.42 -0.38 -17.22
N PRO A 49 1.97 0.55 -18.01
CA PRO A 49 1.27 1.78 -18.41
C PRO A 49 -0.12 1.54 -19.04
N ASN A 50 -0.33 0.38 -19.67
CA ASN A 50 -1.56 0.04 -20.40
C ASN A 50 -2.55 -0.79 -19.57
N SER A 51 -2.31 -0.95 -18.27
CA SER A 51 -3.22 -1.66 -17.36
C SER A 51 -4.55 -0.90 -17.22
N PHE A 52 -5.63 -1.63 -16.94
CA PHE A 52 -6.90 -1.01 -16.60
C PHE A 52 -6.92 -0.64 -15.11
N TYR A 53 -6.59 0.62 -14.82
CA TYR A 53 -6.62 1.15 -13.47
C TYR A 53 -8.05 1.53 -13.02
N PRO A 54 -8.40 1.41 -11.72
CA PRO A 54 -7.54 0.96 -10.64
C PRO A 54 -7.34 -0.57 -10.59
N VAL A 55 -6.17 -0.99 -10.11
CA VAL A 55 -5.81 -2.41 -9.90
C VAL A 55 -5.60 -2.66 -8.41
N VAL A 56 -6.25 -3.68 -7.86
CA VAL A 56 -6.03 -4.08 -6.45
C VAL A 56 -4.61 -4.63 -6.30
N VAL A 57 -3.88 -4.09 -5.33
CA VAL A 57 -2.52 -4.51 -4.99
C VAL A 57 -2.35 -4.62 -3.48
N GLY A 58 -1.30 -5.28 -3.02
CA GLY A 58 -0.90 -5.26 -1.62
C GLY A 58 0.38 -4.47 -1.37
N VAL A 59 0.45 -3.79 -0.23
CA VAL A 59 1.67 -3.19 0.31
C VAL A 59 2.15 -4.06 1.46
N LEU A 60 3.40 -4.52 1.42
CA LEU A 60 3.99 -5.27 2.54
C LEU A 60 4.01 -4.37 3.78
N CYS A 61 3.54 -4.90 4.91
CA CYS A 61 3.52 -4.16 6.17
C CYS A 61 3.78 -5.07 7.37
N ASP A 62 4.32 -4.47 8.43
CA ASP A 62 4.39 -5.06 9.76
C ASP A 62 3.19 -4.59 10.58
N VAL A 63 2.53 -5.51 11.28
CA VAL A 63 1.47 -5.18 12.23
C VAL A 63 2.11 -4.87 13.58
N LEU A 64 1.97 -3.62 14.05
CA LEU A 64 2.62 -3.13 15.27
C LEU A 64 1.77 -3.39 16.52
N THR A 65 0.44 -3.42 16.37
CA THR A 65 -0.51 -3.68 17.46
C THR A 65 -1.50 -4.77 17.06
N ALA A 66 -1.55 -5.83 17.87
CA ALA A 66 -2.39 -7.01 17.66
C ALA A 66 -3.47 -7.11 18.75
N ASP A 67 -4.20 -6.02 18.99
CA ASP A 67 -5.45 -6.18 19.74
C ASP A 67 -6.47 -6.77 18.77
N ASP A 68 -6.58 -8.10 18.75
CA ASP A 68 -7.48 -8.86 17.88
C ASP A 68 -8.98 -8.51 18.08
N THR A 69 -9.30 -7.71 19.12
CA THR A 69 -10.64 -7.19 19.38
C THR A 69 -10.88 -5.80 18.79
N ALA A 70 -9.82 -5.09 18.38
CA ALA A 70 -9.93 -3.76 17.83
C ALA A 70 -10.36 -3.82 16.35
N SER A 71 -11.28 -2.93 15.97
CA SER A 71 -11.70 -2.77 14.58
C SER A 71 -10.62 -2.16 13.68
N ALA A 72 -9.56 -1.62 14.30
CA ALA A 72 -8.43 -1.00 13.64
C ALA A 72 -7.11 -1.44 14.29
N VAL A 73 -6.06 -1.51 13.48
CA VAL A 73 -4.72 -1.96 13.85
C VAL A 73 -3.69 -0.97 13.32
N THR A 74 -2.62 -0.75 14.08
CA THR A 74 -1.50 0.05 13.61
C THR A 74 -0.55 -0.83 12.80
N ILE A 75 -0.22 -0.38 11.60
CA ILE A 75 0.75 -1.02 10.72
C ILE A 75 1.92 -0.10 10.41
N SER A 76 3.04 -0.67 10.00
CA SER A 76 4.17 0.04 9.40
C SER A 76 4.46 -0.49 8.00
N VAL A 77 4.65 0.40 7.03
CA VAL A 77 5.05 0.07 5.65
C VAL A 77 6.57 0.21 5.42
N ALA A 78 7.33 0.40 6.49
CA ALA A 78 8.79 0.55 6.47
C ALA A 78 9.63 -0.64 5.96
N PRO A 79 9.16 -1.91 5.87
CA PRO A 79 10.02 -3.03 5.45
C PRO A 79 10.78 -2.82 4.14
N TRP A 80 10.23 -2.02 3.21
CA TRP A 80 10.85 -1.66 1.93
C TRP A 80 11.16 -0.16 1.79
N CYS A 81 11.32 0.55 2.92
CA CYS A 81 11.49 2.01 2.95
C CYS A 81 10.40 2.77 2.18
N LEU A 82 9.18 2.20 2.11
CA LEU A 82 8.04 2.86 1.51
C LEU A 82 7.55 3.95 2.46
N GLU A 83 7.26 5.13 1.91
CA GLU A 83 6.71 6.26 2.65
C GLU A 83 5.54 6.85 1.87
N SER A 84 4.55 7.41 2.58
CA SER A 84 3.50 8.18 1.93
C SER A 84 4.09 9.42 1.25
N LEU A 85 3.32 10.04 0.35
CA LEU A 85 3.70 11.35 -0.22
C LEU A 85 3.85 12.46 0.83
N GLU A 86 3.42 12.23 2.06
CA GLU A 86 3.58 13.14 3.20
C GLU A 86 4.75 12.76 4.13
N GLY A 87 5.41 11.63 3.90
CA GLY A 87 6.54 11.13 4.69
C GLY A 87 6.14 10.22 5.85
N ASP A 88 4.87 9.81 5.93
CA ASP A 88 4.38 8.89 6.96
C ASP A 88 4.66 7.43 6.59
N VAL A 89 4.98 6.62 7.59
CA VAL A 89 5.25 5.17 7.44
C VAL A 89 4.37 4.29 8.34
N GLU A 90 3.62 4.89 9.26
CA GLU A 90 2.73 4.19 10.17
C GLU A 90 1.30 4.65 9.97
N PHE A 91 0.36 3.70 9.95
CA PHE A 91 -1.05 3.99 9.68
C PHE A 91 -1.94 3.14 10.56
N GLU A 92 -3.07 3.70 10.97
CA GLU A 92 -4.14 2.97 11.62
C GLU A 92 -5.17 2.54 10.57
N VAL A 93 -5.24 1.24 10.29
CA VAL A 93 -6.07 0.66 9.23
C VAL A 93 -7.09 -0.29 9.82
N ARG A 94 -8.19 -0.53 9.09
CA ARG A 94 -9.19 -1.50 9.52
C ARG A 94 -8.62 -2.91 9.33
N ALA A 95 -8.92 -3.81 10.28
CA ALA A 95 -8.38 -5.16 10.25
C ALA A 95 -8.78 -5.94 8.98
N ASP A 96 -9.94 -5.65 8.39
CA ASP A 96 -10.44 -6.25 7.14
C ASP A 96 -9.69 -5.78 5.87
N GLN A 97 -8.80 -4.79 6.00
CA GLN A 97 -7.90 -4.35 4.93
C GLN A 97 -6.61 -5.16 4.88
N LEU A 98 -6.32 -5.97 5.90
CA LEU A 98 -5.11 -6.78 5.95
C LEU A 98 -5.37 -8.20 5.43
N THR A 99 -4.44 -8.69 4.62
CA THR A 99 -4.40 -10.08 4.17
C THR A 99 -3.12 -10.75 4.63
N THR A 100 -3.23 -11.98 5.13
CA THR A 100 -2.12 -12.87 5.44
C THR A 100 -2.02 -13.96 4.38
N ASN A 101 -0.91 -13.97 3.65
CA ASN A 101 -0.48 -15.11 2.82
C ASN A 101 0.58 -15.92 3.58
#